data_AF-A0A4Q5GXX9-F1
#
_entry.id   AF-A0A4Q5GXX9-F1
#
_cell.length_a   1.000
_cell.length_b   1.000
_cell.length_c   1.000
_cell.angle_alpha   90.00
_cell.angle_beta   90.00
_cell.angle_gamma   90.00
#
_symmetry.space_group_name_H-M   'P 1'
#
loop_
_entity.id
_entity.type
_entity.pdbx_description
1 polymer ?
#
loop_
_entity_poly.entity_id
_entity_poly.type
_entity_poly.pdbx_seq_one_letter_code
_entity_poly.pdbx_strand_id
1 'polypeptide(L)' 'MKDYTLEKRKYVIGMAAVVIVLIYVIRLFDLQIMTDDYKKNADSNAFLNKIQYPSRGAIYDRNGKLLVFNQPAYDIT' A
#
# COMPACT_ATOMS: atom_id res chain seq x y z
N MET A 1 25.53 -54.04 -19.23
CA MET A 1 24.25 -53.73 -18.56
C MET A 1 24.18 -52.22 -18.40
N LYS A 2 23.11 -51.55 -18.86
CA LYS A 2 22.94 -50.10 -18.65
C LYS A 2 22.54 -49.89 -17.18
N ASP A 3 23.29 -49.07 -16.46
CA ASP A 3 23.01 -48.77 -15.05
C ASP A 3 21.85 -47.78 -14.90
N TYR A 4 20.63 -48.30 -14.83
CA TYR A 4 19.38 -47.53 -14.69
C TYR A 4 19.23 -46.82 -13.32
N THR A 5 20.12 -47.09 -12.37
CA THR A 5 20.14 -46.50 -11.02
C THR A 5 20.45 -45.00 -11.06
N LEU A 6 21.32 -44.56 -11.98
CA LEU A 6 21.66 -43.14 -12.13
C LEU A 6 20.53 -42.35 -12.83
N GLU A 7 19.84 -42.96 -13.80
CA GLU A 7 18.73 -42.32 -14.51
C GLU A 7 17.53 -42.06 -13.59
N LYS A 8 17.16 -43.03 -12.73
CA LYS A 8 16.06 -42.85 -11.76
C LYS A 8 16.31 -41.70 -10.78
N ARG A 9 17.54 -41.53 -10.30
CA ARG A 9 17.88 -40.44 -9.35
C ARG A 9 17.76 -39.05 -10.01
N LYS A 10 18.11 -38.94 -11.30
CA LYS A 10 17.95 -37.70 -12.08
C LYS A 10 16.49 -37.26 -12.14
N TYR A 11 15.56 -38.19 -12.36
CA TYR A 11 14.13 -37.90 -12.38
C TYR A 11 13.60 -37.47 -11.00
N VAL A 12 14.04 -38.12 -9.92
CA VAL A 12 13.65 -37.75 -8.55
C VAL A 12 14.13 -36.34 -8.19
N ILE A 13 15.38 -36.01 -8.50
CA ILE A 13 15.94 -34.67 -8.25
C ILE A 13 15.24 -33.61 -9.11
N GLY A 14 14.97 -33.92 -10.39
CA GLY A 14 14.22 -33.05 -11.29
C GLY A 14 12.80 -32.77 -10.79
N MET A 15 12.09 -33.81 -10.35
CA MET A 15 10.74 -33.67 -9.78
C MET A 15 10.75 -32.82 -8.50
N ALA A 16 11.73 -33.04 -7.61
CA ALA A 16 11.87 -32.24 -6.39
C ALA A 16 12.10 -30.75 -6.71
N ALA A 17 12.97 -30.45 -7.67
CA ALA A 17 13.23 -29.07 -8.08
C ALA A 17 11.99 -28.40 -8.68
N VAL A 18 11.24 -29.12 -9.53
CA VAL A 18 9.99 -28.61 -10.12
C VAL A 18 8.94 -28.33 -9.04
N VAL A 19 8.80 -29.20 -8.04
CA VAL A 19 7.88 -28.99 -6.92
C VAL A 19 8.25 -27.75 -6.12
N ILE A 20 9.53 -27.54 -5.84
CA ILE A 20 10.01 -26.34 -5.12
C ILE A 20 9.66 -25.08 -5.91
N VAL A 21 9.91 -25.06 -7.21
CA VAL A 21 9.56 -23.93 -8.08
C VAL A 21 8.05 -23.66 -8.06
N LEU A 22 7.23 -24.71 -8.17
CA LEU A 22 5.77 -24.60 -8.10
C LEU A 22 5.28 -24.00 -6.78
N ILE A 23 5.86 -24.41 -5.64
CA ILE A 23 5.53 -23.85 -4.33
C ILE A 23 5.82 -22.34 -4.30
N TYR A 24 6.97 -21.92 -4.82
CA TYR A 24 7.31 -20.50 -4.88
C TYR A 24 6.41 -19.70 -5.83
N VAL A 25 6.02 -20.27 -6.97
CA VAL A 25 5.07 -19.63 -7.89
C VAL A 25 3.72 -19.40 -7.22
N ILE A 26 3.20 -20.40 -6.50
CA ILE A 26 1.93 -20.28 -5.75
C ILE A 26 2.06 -19.21 -4.67
N ARG A 27 3.16 -19.23 -3.90
CA ARG A 27 3.44 -18.21 -2.86
C ARG A 27 3.47 -16.78 -3.43
N LEU A 28 4.07 -16.61 -4.60
CA LEU A 28 4.15 -15.32 -5.28
C LEU A 28 2.81 -14.88 -5.85
N PHE A 29 1.98 -15.83 -6.30
CA PHE A 29 0.63 -15.58 -6.78
C PHE A 29 -0.28 -15.13 -5.63
N ASP A 30 -0.23 -15.81 -4.48
CA ASP A 30 -0.95 -15.39 -3.27
C ASP A 30 -0.56 -13.97 -2.87
N LEU A 31 0.73 -13.65 -2.85
CA LEU A 31 1.18 -12.29 -2.48
C LEU A 31 0.65 -11.22 -3.45
N GLN A 32 0.60 -11.52 -4.74
CA GLN A 32 0.20 -10.56 -5.78
C GLN A 32 -1.32 -10.40 -5.92
N ILE A 33 -2.11 -11.46 -5.72
CA ILE A 33 -3.56 -11.45 -5.97
C ILE A 33 -4.38 -11.38 -4.69
N MET A 34 -3.90 -11.97 -3.59
CA MET A 34 -4.62 -11.93 -2.33
C MET A 34 -4.43 -10.60 -1.59
N THR A 35 -3.47 -9.78 -2.00
CA THR A 35 -3.15 -8.52 -1.30
C THR A 35 -3.70 -7.28 -2.00
N ASP A 36 -5.02 -7.09 -1.92
CA ASP A 36 -5.65 -5.78 -2.10
C ASP A 36 -5.21 -4.78 -1.00
N ASP A 37 -4.60 -5.26 0.09
CA ASP A 37 -4.14 -4.43 1.21
C ASP A 37 -2.95 -3.54 0.83
N TYR A 38 -2.10 -3.92 -0.13
CA TYR A 38 -0.99 -3.05 -0.56
C TYR A 38 -1.51 -1.81 -1.29
N LYS A 39 -2.63 -1.93 -2.01
CA LYS A 39 -3.27 -0.81 -2.69
C LYS A 39 -3.90 0.15 -1.68
N LYS A 40 -4.61 -0.38 -0.68
CA LYS A 40 -5.17 0.42 0.42
C LYS A 40 -4.11 1.11 1.29
N ASN A 41 -3.01 0.41 1.62
CA ASN A 41 -1.92 0.99 2.41
C ASN A 41 -1.09 1.99 1.59
N ALA A 42 -0.89 1.75 0.29
CA ALA A 42 -0.25 2.72 -0.60
C ALA A 42 -1.12 3.98 -0.77
N ASP A 43 -2.45 3.83 -0.93
CA ASP A 43 -3.35 4.97 -1.00
C ASP A 43 -3.39 5.74 0.34
N SER A 44 -3.38 5.05 1.48
CA SER A 44 -3.35 5.70 2.80
C SER A 44 -2.02 6.40 3.12
N ASN A 45 -0.90 5.97 2.54
CA ASN A 45 0.41 6.61 2.72
C ASN A 45 0.71 7.68 1.65
N ALA A 46 0.19 7.53 0.43
CA ALA A 46 0.39 8.49 -0.65
C ALA A 46 -0.61 9.65 -0.60
N PHE A 47 -1.83 9.40 -0.12
CA PHE A 47 -2.86 10.42 0.05
C PHE A 47 -3.08 10.70 1.54
N LEU A 48 -2.33 11.65 2.10
CA LEU A 48 -2.66 12.25 3.38
C LEU A 48 -3.96 13.03 3.21
N ASN A 49 -5.09 12.40 3.51
CA ASN A 49 -6.41 13.03 3.44
C ASN A 49 -6.56 14.06 4.57
N LYS A 50 -5.92 15.22 4.40
CA LYS A 50 -6.00 16.34 5.35
C LYS A 50 -7.26 17.12 5.04
N ILE A 51 -8.31 16.91 5.81
CA ILE A 51 -9.55 17.69 5.74
C ILE A 51 -9.19 19.16 6.01
N GLN A 52 -9.20 19.99 4.96
CA GLN A 52 -8.98 21.42 5.08
C GLN A 52 -10.31 22.10 5.37
N TYR A 53 -10.55 22.41 6.64
CA TYR A 53 -11.73 23.16 7.03
C TYR A 53 -11.65 24.60 6.48
N PRO A 54 -12.72 25.11 5.86
CA PRO A 54 -12.74 26.47 5.35
C PRO A 54 -12.66 27.48 6.51
N SER A 55 -11.98 28.60 6.26
CA SER A 55 -11.98 29.74 7.19
C SER A 55 -13.39 30.27 7.40
N ARG A 56 -13.74 30.63 8.63
CA ARG A 56 -15.01 31.29 8.95
C ARG A 56 -15.11 32.63 8.23
N GLY A 57 -16.31 32.94 7.71
CA GLY A 57 -16.58 34.22 7.05
C GLY A 57 -16.39 35.43 7.98
N ALA A 58 -15.99 36.55 7.39
CA ALA A 58 -15.89 37.82 8.10
C ALA A 58 -17.29 38.43 8.31
N ILE A 59 -17.59 38.89 9.52
CA ILE A 59 -18.85 39.54 9.87
C ILE A 59 -18.65 41.06 9.86
N TYR A 60 -19.51 41.77 9.14
CA TYR A 60 -19.49 43.23 9.03
C TYR A 60 -20.77 43.83 9.60
N ASP A 61 -20.67 45.02 10.16
CA ASP A 61 -21.83 45.86 10.48
C ASP A 61 -22.48 46.40 9.19
N ARG A 62 -23.70 46.94 9.27
CA ARG A 62 -24.45 47.56 8.17
C ARG A 62 -23.73 48.72 7.47
N ASN A 63 -22.72 49.29 8.12
CA ASN A 63 -21.87 50.36 7.60
C ASN A 63 -20.54 49.83 7.02
N GLY A 64 -20.41 48.52 6.83
CA GLY A 64 -19.20 47.90 6.26
C GLY A 64 -18.02 47.78 7.22
N LYS A 65 -18.21 48.04 8.52
CA LYS A 65 -17.14 47.91 9.52
C LYS A 65 -16.96 46.45 9.92
N LEU A 66 -15.73 45.94 9.83
CA LEU A 66 -15.37 44.58 10.22
C LEU A 66 -15.54 44.39 11.74
N LEU A 67 -16.34 43.41 12.16
CA LEU A 67 -16.61 43.09 13.56
C LEU A 67 -15.88 41.82 14.02
N VAL A 68 -15.90 40.77 13.20
CA VAL A 68 -15.30 39.47 13.54
C VAL A 68 -14.64 38.89 12.30
N PHE A 69 -13.38 38.47 12.43
CA PHE A 69 -12.66 37.68 11.44
C PHE A 69 -11.73 36.69 12.12
N ASN A 70 -11.38 35.60 11.43
CA ASN A 70 -10.42 34.63 11.93
C ASN A 70 -9.00 35.10 11.61
N GLN A 71 -8.18 35.37 12.63
CA GLN A 71 -6.75 35.67 12.46
C GLN A 71 -5.95 34.38 12.69
N PRO A 72 -5.12 33.93 11.73
CA PRO A 72 -4.29 32.74 11.93
C PRO A 72 -3.25 33.03 13.02
N ALA A 73 -3.32 32.27 14.11
CA ALA A 73 -2.31 32.29 15.16
C ALA A 73 -1.30 31.18 14.88
N TYR A 74 -0.02 31.53 14.80
CA TYR A 74 1.08 30.58 14.69
C TYR A 74 1.81 30.56 16.02
N ASP A 75 1.85 29.38 16.64
CA ASP A 75 2.71 29.14 17.78
C ASP A 75 4.02 28.54 17.27
N ILE A 76 5.12 29.22 17.58
CA ILE A 76 6.49 28.80 17.26
C ILE A 76 7.17 28.51 18.58
N THR A 77 6.99 27.28 19.07
CA THR A 77 7.79 26.71 20.16
C THR A 77 8.97 25.93 19.58
#